data_AF-A0A8J6F3H2-F1
#
_entry.id   AF-A0A8J6F3H2-F1
#
_cell.length_a   1.000
_cell.length_b   1.000
_cell.length_c   1.000
_cell.angle_alpha   90.00
_cell.angle_beta   90.00
_cell.angle_gamma   90.00
#
_symmetry.space_group_name_H-M   'P 1'
#
loop_
_entity.id
_entity.type
_entity.pdbx_description
1 polymer ?
#
loop_
_entity_poly.entity_id
_entity_poly.type
_entity_poly.pdbx_seq_one_letter_code
_entity_poly.pdbx_strand_id
1 'polypeptide(L)' 'MNIALEQTEEYVNGQLKNKYGDAFIRGNNVLYISTQKRRI' A
#
# COMPACT_ATOMS: atom_id res chain seq x y z
N MET A 1 10.91 2.09 8.89
CA MET A 1 10.76 1.66 7.48
C MET A 1 9.83 2.61 6.73
N ASN A 2 10.20 3.87 6.49
CA ASN A 2 9.32 4.80 5.75
C ASN A 2 9.22 4.35 4.29
N ILE A 3 8.03 4.39 3.71
CA ILE A 3 7.74 3.88 2.35
C ILE A 3 7.12 4.98 1.51
N ALA A 4 7.54 5.06 0.25
CA ALA A 4 6.83 5.80 -0.79
C ALA A 4 6.22 4.78 -1.76
N LEU A 5 4.94 4.96 -2.09
CA LEU A 5 4.19 4.15 -3.05
C LEU A 5 3.57 5.09 -4.09
N GLU A 6 3.58 4.66 -5.36
CA GLU A 6 2.82 5.30 -6.44
C GLU A 6 1.58 4.44 -6.77
N GLN A 7 0.53 5.06 -7.35
CA GLN A 7 -0.71 4.39 -7.75
C GLN A 7 -1.30 3.51 -6.63
N THR A 8 -1.32 4.05 -5.41
CA THR A 8 -1.58 3.29 -4.18
C THR A 8 -3.06 2.98 -4.01
N GLU A 9 -3.41 1.71 -3.77
CA GLU A 9 -4.77 1.31 -3.41
C GLU A 9 -4.88 1.00 -1.91
N GLU A 10 -5.92 1.52 -1.26
CA GLU A 10 -6.24 1.22 0.13
C GLU A 10 -7.40 0.23 0.20
N TYR A 11 -7.15 -0.85 0.94
CA TYR A 11 -8.15 -1.86 1.24
C TYR A 11 -8.43 -1.90 2.74
N VAL A 12 -9.71 -1.82 3.12
CA VAL A 12 -10.18 -1.99 4.50
C VAL A 12 -11.21 -3.11 4.51
N ASN A 13 -11.07 -4.08 5.41
CA ASN A 13 -11.89 -5.29 5.44
C ASN A 13 -11.92 -6.04 4.08
N GLY A 14 -10.81 -6.01 3.34
CA GLY A 14 -10.66 -6.64 2.02
C GLY A 14 -11.38 -5.92 0.87
N GLN A 15 -12.07 -4.80 1.12
CA GLN A 15 -12.73 -4.01 0.08
C GLN A 15 -11.90 -2.79 -0.29
N LEU A 16 -11.83 -2.49 -1.58
CA LEU A 16 -11.20 -1.28 -2.08
C LEU A 16 -11.98 -0.08 -1.54
N LYS A 17 -11.28 0.74 -0.75
CA LYS A 17 -11.85 1.94 -0.14
C LYS A 17 -11.45 3.18 -0.93
N ASN A 18 -10.17 3.30 -1.28
CA ASN A 18 -9.63 4.47 -1.97
C ASN A 18 -8.51 4.10 -2.94
N LYS A 19 -8.31 4.97 -3.92
CA LYS A 19 -7.11 5.03 -4.75
C LYS A 19 -6.42 6.36 -4.52
N TYR A 20 -5.20 6.30 -4.02
CA TYR A 20 -4.31 7.43 -3.86
C TYR A 20 -3.31 7.45 -5.03
N GLY A 21 -2.77 8.63 -5.35
CA GLY A 21 -1.61 8.72 -6.23
C GLY A 21 -0.36 8.31 -5.47
N ASP A 22 0.46 9.31 -5.17
CA ASP A 22 1.64 9.13 -4.32
C ASP A 22 1.25 9.09 -2.84
N ALA A 23 1.75 8.09 -2.12
CA ALA A 23 1.52 7.92 -0.70
C ALA A 23 2.83 7.70 0.05
N PHE A 24 3.01 8.43 1.14
CA PHE A 24 4.15 8.28 2.05
C PHE A 24 3.67 7.67 3.38
N ILE A 25 4.10 6.43 3.65
CA ILE A 25 3.72 5.69 4.85
C ILE A 25 4.84 5.78 5.88
N ARG A 26 4.51 6.21 7.10
CA ARG A 26 5.46 6.27 8.21
C ARG A 26 5.80 4.86 8.69
N GLY A 27 7.09 4.58 8.78
CA GLY A 27 7.58 3.24 8.94
C GLY A 27 7.41 2.58 10.30
N ASN A 28 7.00 3.32 11.32
CA ASN A 28 6.66 2.77 12.63
C ASN A 28 5.22 2.21 12.65
N ASN A 29 4.41 2.48 11.62
CA ASN A 29 3.05 1.97 11.48
C ASN A 29 2.98 0.75 10.54
N VAL A 30 4.11 0.32 9.96
CA VAL A 30 4.17 -0.78 8.98
C VAL A 30 4.36 -2.10 9.72
N LEU A 31 3.44 -3.05 9.51
CA LEU A 31 3.54 -4.40 10.06
C LEU A 31 4.41 -5.31 9.17
N TYR A 32 4.16 -5.33 7.86
CA TYR A 32 4.93 -6.12 6.89
C TYR A 32 4.91 -5.49 5.50
N ILE A 33 5.82 -5.95 4.63
CA ILE A 33 5.92 -5.56 3.22
C ILE A 33 6.09 -6.84 2.39
N SER A 34 5.37 -6.96 1.28
CA SER A 34 5.47 -8.09 0.35
C SER A 34 5.43 -7.61 -1.10
N THR A 35 6.13 -8.31 -1.99
CA THR A 35 6.02 -8.05 -3.43
C THR A 35 4.65 -8.49 -3.96
N GLN A 36 4.02 -7.65 -4.77
CA GLN A 36 2.83 -8.05 -5.53
C GLN A 36 3.29 -8.87 -6.73
N LYS A 37 2.88 -10.14 -6.79
CA LYS A 37 3.15 -10.97 -7.98
C LYS A 37 2.29 -10.46 -9.14
N ARG A 38 2.91 -10.26 -10.31
CA ARG A 38 2.15 -10.03 -11.55
C ARG A 38 1.27 -11.25 -11.80
N ARG A 39 -0.03 -11.04 -11.93
CA ARG A 39 -0.91 -12.04 -12.53
C ARG A 39 -0.62 -12.04 -14.03
N ILE A 40 -0.18 -13.19 -14.54
CA ILE A 40 -0.08 -13.48 -15.98
C ILE A 40 -1.48 -13.81 -16.48
#